data_AF-A0A7K2JR33-F1
#
_entry.id   AF-A0A7K2JR33-F1
#
_cell.length_a   1.000
_cell.length_b   1.000
_cell.length_c   1.000
_cell.angle_alpha   90.00
_cell.angle_beta   90.00
_cell.angle_gamma   90.00
#
_symmetry.space_group_name_H-M   'P 1'
#
loop_
_entity.id
_entity.type
_entity.pdbx_description
1 polymer ?
#
loop_
_entity_poly.entity_id
_entity_poly.type
_entity_poly.pdbx_seq_one_letter_code
_entity_poly.pdbx_strand_id
1 'polypeptide(L)' 'MRIGDAAAAVGATPRALRFYEQRGLLPPPRRTR' A
#
# COMPACT_ATOMS: atom_id res chain seq x y z
N MET A 1 7.70 6.28 -2.35
CA MET A 1 7.77 4.97 -1.66
C MET A 1 7.13 3.92 -2.57
N ARG A 2 7.78 2.77 -2.83
CA ARG A 2 7.14 1.69 -3.61
C ARG A 2 6.24 0.89 -2.66
N ILE A 3 5.19 0.26 -3.20
CA ILE A 3 4.24 -0.55 -2.42
C ILE A 3 4.94 -1.73 -1.71
N GLY A 4 6.06 -2.22 -2.26
CA GLY A 4 6.89 -3.25 -1.63
C GLY A 4 7.52 -2.78 -0.32
N ASP A 5 8.06 -1.56 -0.29
CA ASP A 5 8.68 -0.99 0.90
C ASP A 5 7.65 -0.77 2.00
N ALA A 6 6.45 -0.30 1.62
CA ALA A 6 5.35 -0.09 2.56
C ALA A 6 4.86 -1.42 3.14
N ALA A 7 4.76 -2.45 2.30
CA ALA A 7 4.38 -3.79 2.72
C ALA A 7 5.39 -4.37 3.73
N ALA A 8 6.69 -4.24 3.43
CA ALA A 8 7.76 -4.68 4.33
C ALA A 8 7.73 -3.95 5.68
N ALA A 9 7.50 -2.62 5.68
CA ALA A 9 7.47 -1.81 6.89
C ALA A 9 6.36 -2.19 7.89
N VAL A 10 5.24 -2.71 7.39
CA VAL A 10 4.08 -3.10 8.22
C VAL A 10 3.90 -4.61 8.34
N GLY A 11 4.82 -5.41 7.79
CA GLY A 11 4.72 -6.87 7.78
C GLY A 11 3.55 -7.41 6.95
N ALA A 12 3.07 -6.65 5.96
CA ALA A 12 1.99 -7.05 5.07
C ALA A 12 2.52 -7.49 3.70
N THR A 13 1.62 -8.01 2.86
CA THR A 13 1.92 -8.26 1.45
C THR A 13 1.47 -7.06 0.60
N PRO A 14 2.16 -6.76 -0.52
CA PRO A 14 1.71 -5.73 -1.46
C PRO A 14 0.29 -5.98 -1.99
N ARG A 15 -0.11 -7.26 -2.09
CA ARG A 15 -1.45 -7.66 -2.49
C ARG A 15 -2.51 -7.25 -1.47
N ALA A 16 -2.24 -7.44 -0.17
CA ALA A 16 -3.14 -6.99 0.90
C ALA A 16 -3.31 -5.46 0.88
N LEU A 17 -2.23 -4.70 0.71
CA LEU A 17 -2.30 -3.25 0.60
C LEU A 17 -3.17 -2.80 -0.58
N ARG A 18 -3.01 -3.40 -1.76
CA ARG A 18 -3.88 -3.12 -2.93
C ARG A 18 -5.34 -3.46 -2.67
N PHE A 19 -5.61 -4.56 -1.97
CA PHE A 19 -6.96 -4.95 -1.61
C PHE A 19 -7.63 -3.92 -0.69
N TYR A 20 -6.90 -3.41 0.30
CA TYR A 20 -7.39 -2.36 1.20
C TYR A 20 -7.57 -1.02 0.48
N GLU A 21 -6.66 -0.63 -0.42
CA GLU A 21 -6.83 0.55 -1.28
C GLU A 21 -8.09 0.42 -2.16
N GLN A 22 -8.31 -0.74 -2.79
CA GLN A 22 -9.50 -0.99 -3.62
C GLN A 22 -10.80 -0.93 -2.82
N ARG A 23 -10.78 -1.35 -1.56
CA ARG A 23 -11.93 -1.24 -0.64
C ARG A 23 -12.11 0.15 -0.05
N GLY A 24 -11.20 1.10 -0.31
CA GLY A 24 -11.23 2.44 0.29
C GLY A 24 -10.86 2.45 1.78
N LEU A 25 -10.26 1.37 2.28
CA LEU A 25 -9.80 1.24 3.67
C LEU A 25 -8.43 1.92 3.88
N LEU A 26 -7.70 2.17 2.81
CA LEU A 26 -6.43 2.91 2.84
C LEU A 26 -6.50 4.14 1.93
N PRO A 27 -5.95 5.29 2.36
CA PRO A 27 -5.82 6.46 1.52
C PRO A 27 -4.85 6.18 0.35
N PRO A 28 -5.08 6.78 -0.83
CA PRO A 28 -4.24 6.56 -1.99
C PRO A 28 -2.79 6.98 -1.71
N PRO A 29 -1.80 6.19 -2.18
CA PRO A 29 -0.41 6.47 -1.90
C PRO A 29 0.02 7.77 -2.57
N ARG A 30 0.73 8.62 -1.83
CA ARG A 30 1.31 9.85 -2.38
C ARG A 30 2.40 9.48 -3.38
N ARG A 31 2.10 9.62 -4.67
CA ARG A 31 3.07 9.48 -5.75
C ARG A 31 3.79 10.82 -5.92
N THR A 32 5.02 10.89 -5.44
CA THR A 32 5.98 11.91 -5.91
C THR A 32 6.45 11.50 -7.29
N ARG A 33 6.36 12.42 -8.26
CA ARG A 33 6.85 12.21 -9.63
C ARG A 33 8.36 12.05 -9.65
#